data_AF-A0A7D5UU11-F1
#
_entry.id   AF-A0A7D5UU11-F1
#
_cell.length_a   1.000
_cell.length_b   1.000
_cell.length_c   1.000
_cell.angle_alpha   90.00
_cell.angle_beta   90.00
_cell.angle_gamma   90.00
#
_symmetry.space_group_name_H-M   'P 1'
#
loop_
_entity.id
_entity.type
_entity.pdbx_description
1 polymer ?
#
loop_
_entity_poly.entity_id
_entity_poly.type
_entity_poly.pdbx_seq_one_letter_code
_entity_poly.pdbx_strand_id
1 'polypeptide(L)'
;MGVDLDYLTPRGLLVNKNFVCQGPSFSSLFLAINKMLDVPHSKETMAKEFNFSNDAFDVLLDVLEDCLKYMAEIHSNAEKLKIAYRDVGDVCDRILVLSASAPEDYNKLFDDLARLYKDESDNEALRKSVKEQIDARLAGINNVSTKATATRAILANSTDAVTLAQDQLKHVGAQLNTEAIYRRLLEAFMPDMVKIAMNNFAINMMRAWIGQIQLTDGTAASLVELQKAVGAVAEIDMDLISLRKYVEENTSPGPSPILDLQKGNILEKWEDLDKEVRKFKSNFIDTVRA
;
A
#
# COMPACT_ATOMS: atom_id res chain seq x y z
N MET A 1 38.46 9.08 -0.36
CA MET A 1 37.11 8.48 -0.44
C MET A 1 36.16 9.63 -0.67
N GLY A 2 35.39 9.63 -1.77
CA GLY A 2 34.41 10.69 -2.03
C GLY A 2 33.27 10.58 -1.02
N VAL A 3 32.82 11.71 -0.49
CA VAL A 3 31.63 11.79 0.37
C VAL A 3 30.41 11.56 -0.52
N ASP A 4 29.56 10.59 -0.17
CA ASP A 4 28.28 10.41 -0.85
C ASP A 4 27.39 11.63 -0.56
N LEU A 5 27.10 12.43 -1.59
CA LEU A 5 26.30 13.65 -1.49
C LEU A 5 24.84 13.38 -1.13
N ASP A 6 24.39 12.12 -1.24
CA ASP A 6 23.05 11.68 -0.92
C ASP A 6 22.95 10.97 0.45
N TYR A 7 24.05 10.92 1.21
CA TYR A 7 24.08 10.36 2.56
C TYR A 7 23.20 11.16 3.53
N LEU A 8 22.38 10.46 4.34
CA LEU A 8 21.38 11.02 5.27
C LEU A 8 20.22 11.80 4.60
N THR A 9 20.22 11.88 3.27
CA THR A 9 19.11 12.46 2.50
C THR A 9 18.01 11.43 2.31
N PRO A 10 16.75 11.84 2.05
CA PRO A 10 15.68 10.90 1.75
C PRO A 10 15.73 10.37 0.31
N ARG A 11 16.92 10.09 -0.25
CA ARG A 11 17.17 9.85 -1.68
C ARG A 11 16.21 8.89 -2.37
N GLY A 12 15.86 7.77 -1.73
CA GLY A 12 14.95 6.78 -2.32
C GLY A 12 13.47 7.17 -2.21
N LEU A 13 13.12 8.06 -1.26
CA LEU A 13 11.76 8.58 -1.10
C LEU A 13 11.51 9.79 -2.02
N LEU A 14 12.57 10.52 -2.38
CA LEU A 14 12.54 11.70 -3.25
C LEU A 14 13.31 11.42 -4.56
N VAL A 15 12.64 10.83 -5.54
CA VAL A 15 13.23 10.49 -6.84
C VAL A 15 12.93 11.61 -7.84
N ASN A 16 13.98 12.20 -8.43
CA ASN A 16 13.84 13.33 -9.37
C ASN A 16 12.98 14.49 -8.81
N LYS A 17 13.17 14.84 -7.53
CA LYS A 17 12.38 15.86 -6.79
C LYS A 17 10.88 15.54 -6.66
N ASN A 18 10.47 14.29 -6.87
CA ASN A 18 9.10 13.84 -6.67
C ASN A 18 9.08 12.76 -5.60
N PHE A 19 7.97 12.69 -4.87
CA PHE A 19 7.74 11.57 -3.97
C PHE A 19 7.71 10.25 -4.77
N VAL A 20 8.29 9.19 -4.22
CA VAL A 20 8.42 7.90 -4.90
C VAL A 20 7.06 7.26 -5.25
N CYS A 21 6.02 7.53 -4.46
CA CYS A 21 4.65 7.13 -4.75
C CYS A 21 3.95 8.14 -5.65
N GLN A 22 3.39 7.67 -6.76
CA GLN A 22 2.79 8.50 -7.81
C GLN A 22 1.27 8.46 -7.70
N GLY A 23 0.65 9.65 -7.72
CA GLY A 23 -0.80 9.79 -7.63
C GLY A 23 -1.62 8.89 -8.57
N PRO A 24 -1.32 8.84 -9.88
CA PRO A 24 -2.07 8.01 -10.83
C PRO A 24 -2.11 6.52 -10.48
N SER A 25 -1.04 5.98 -9.91
CA SER A 25 -0.96 4.58 -9.47
C SER A 25 -1.93 4.31 -8.32
N PHE A 26 -2.08 5.26 -7.39
CA PHE A 26 -3.00 5.13 -6.25
C PHE A 26 -4.45 5.45 -6.62
N SER A 27 -4.70 6.36 -7.57
CA SER A 27 -6.03 6.52 -8.17
C SER A 27 -6.50 5.23 -8.84
N SER A 28 -5.61 4.54 -9.57
CA SER A 28 -5.90 3.25 -10.21
C SER A 28 -6.19 2.17 -9.19
N LEU A 29 -5.41 2.11 -8.09
CA LEU A 29 -5.66 1.21 -6.97
C LEU A 29 -7.03 1.46 -6.34
N PHE A 30 -7.39 2.71 -6.10
CA PHE A 30 -8.69 3.06 -5.51
C PHE A 30 -9.87 2.62 -6.40
N LEU A 31 -9.79 2.88 -7.71
CA LEU A 31 -10.80 2.43 -8.66
C LEU A 31 -10.92 0.91 -8.71
N ALA A 32 -9.79 0.20 -8.68
CA ALA A 32 -9.76 -1.26 -8.61
C ALA A 32 -10.44 -1.78 -7.33
N ILE A 33 -10.15 -1.18 -6.17
CA ILE A 33 -10.79 -1.53 -4.89
C ILE A 33 -12.31 -1.35 -4.97
N ASN A 34 -12.80 -0.22 -5.48
CA ASN A 34 -14.25 0.00 -5.59
C ASN A 34 -14.90 -1.04 -6.51
N LYS A 35 -14.28 -1.35 -7.65
CA LYS A 35 -14.77 -2.39 -8.56
C LYS A 35 -14.87 -3.76 -7.87
N MET A 36 -13.92 -4.09 -6.98
CA MET A 36 -13.98 -5.32 -6.18
C MET A 36 -15.05 -5.27 -5.10
N LEU A 37 -15.30 -4.11 -4.49
CA LEU A 37 -16.37 -3.93 -3.51
C LEU A 37 -17.76 -4.03 -4.15
N ASP A 38 -17.89 -3.62 -5.41
CA ASP A 38 -19.13 -3.73 -6.18
C ASP A 38 -19.47 -5.16 -6.60
N VAL A 39 -18.55 -6.13 -6.40
CA VAL A 39 -18.82 -7.54 -6.68
C VAL A 39 -19.92 -8.07 -5.74
N PRO A 40 -20.98 -8.70 -6.28
CA PRO A 40 -22.09 -9.21 -5.46
C PRO A 40 -21.64 -10.37 -4.58
N HIS A 41 -21.71 -10.22 -3.26
CA HIS A 41 -21.09 -11.12 -2.28
C HIS A 41 -22.09 -11.87 -1.40
N SER A 42 -23.38 -11.72 -1.67
CA SER A 42 -24.47 -12.38 -0.94
C SER A 42 -25.53 -12.85 -1.92
N LYS A 43 -26.42 -13.75 -1.47
CA LYS A 43 -27.55 -14.20 -2.29
C LYS A 43 -28.39 -13.00 -2.76
N GLU A 44 -28.64 -12.06 -1.87
CA GLU A 44 -29.47 -10.88 -2.12
C GLU A 44 -28.81 -9.93 -3.12
N THR A 45 -27.51 -9.66 -2.95
CA THR A 45 -26.77 -8.78 -3.86
C THR A 45 -26.60 -9.40 -5.24
N MET A 46 -26.35 -10.71 -5.32
CA MET A 46 -26.26 -11.46 -6.57
C MET A 46 -27.61 -11.56 -7.28
N ALA A 47 -28.68 -11.83 -6.54
CA ALA A 47 -30.03 -11.86 -7.09
C ALA A 47 -30.44 -10.50 -7.65
N LYS A 48 -30.11 -9.42 -6.94
CA LYS A 48 -30.36 -8.05 -7.39
C LYS A 48 -29.52 -7.68 -8.62
N GLU A 49 -28.23 -7.98 -8.61
CA GLU A 49 -27.29 -7.61 -9.67
C GLU A 49 -27.65 -8.29 -11.01
N PHE A 50 -27.98 -9.58 -10.97
CA PHE A 50 -28.26 -10.38 -12.17
C PHE A 50 -29.75 -10.57 -12.45
N ASN A 51 -30.63 -9.98 -11.62
CA ASN A 51 -32.08 -10.04 -11.74
C ASN A 51 -32.67 -11.47 -11.66
N PHE A 52 -32.25 -12.24 -10.66
CA PHE A 52 -32.88 -13.51 -10.31
C PHE A 52 -34.22 -13.29 -9.58
N SER A 53 -35.16 -14.23 -9.71
CA SER A 53 -36.29 -14.29 -8.76
C SER A 53 -35.82 -14.80 -7.40
N ASN A 54 -36.47 -14.33 -6.33
CA ASN A 54 -36.10 -14.68 -4.96
C ASN A 54 -36.02 -16.19 -4.70
N ASP A 55 -36.90 -16.97 -5.32
CA ASP A 55 -36.98 -18.43 -5.16
C ASP A 55 -36.14 -19.23 -6.18
N ALA A 56 -35.68 -18.61 -7.26
CA ALA A 56 -34.81 -19.31 -8.21
C ALA A 56 -33.40 -19.54 -7.64
N PHE A 57 -32.95 -18.64 -6.76
CA PHE A 57 -31.66 -18.82 -6.11
C PHE A 57 -31.67 -20.06 -5.20
N ASP A 58 -32.77 -20.33 -4.50
CA ASP A 58 -32.88 -21.53 -3.65
C ASP A 58 -32.88 -22.83 -4.47
N VAL A 59 -33.50 -22.81 -5.65
CA VAL A 59 -33.52 -23.95 -6.60
C VAL A 59 -32.13 -24.21 -7.21
N LEU A 60 -31.32 -23.17 -7.36
CA LEU A 60 -30.01 -23.23 -8.01
C LEU A 60 -28.83 -23.12 -7.05
N LEU A 61 -29.09 -23.10 -5.73
CA LEU A 61 -28.07 -22.75 -4.74
C LEU A 61 -26.86 -23.69 -4.80
N ASP A 62 -27.08 -24.99 -4.91
CA ASP A 62 -26.02 -26.01 -5.01
C ASP A 62 -25.14 -25.83 -6.26
N VAL A 63 -25.67 -25.19 -7.30
CA VAL A 63 -24.94 -24.89 -8.55
C VAL A 63 -24.23 -23.54 -8.48
N LEU A 64 -24.78 -22.59 -7.72
CA LEU A 64 -24.28 -21.22 -7.61
C LEU A 64 -23.39 -20.99 -6.38
N GLU A 65 -23.32 -21.94 -5.46
CA GLU A 65 -22.61 -21.82 -4.18
C GLU A 65 -21.14 -21.44 -4.36
N ASP A 66 -20.43 -22.09 -5.28
CA ASP A 66 -19.03 -21.78 -5.55
C ASP A 66 -18.86 -20.40 -6.16
N CYS A 67 -19.77 -19.97 -7.05
CA CYS A 67 -19.73 -18.61 -7.59
C CYS A 67 -19.90 -17.58 -6.46
N LEU A 68 -20.88 -17.79 -5.59
CA LEU A 68 -21.16 -16.92 -4.44
C LEU A 68 -19.98 -16.87 -3.47
N LYS A 69 -19.37 -18.03 -3.18
CA LYS A 69 -18.19 -18.14 -2.33
C LYS A 69 -17.05 -17.26 -2.85
N TYR A 70 -16.69 -17.40 -4.12
CA TYR A 70 -15.56 -16.64 -4.67
C TYR A 70 -15.84 -15.15 -4.82
N MET A 71 -17.09 -14.78 -5.15
CA MET A 71 -17.49 -13.38 -5.12
C MET A 71 -17.40 -12.79 -3.69
N ALA A 72 -17.78 -13.55 -2.66
CA ALA A 72 -17.63 -13.13 -1.27
C ALA A 72 -16.17 -13.02 -0.83
N GLU A 73 -15.30 -13.93 -1.26
CA GLU A 73 -13.85 -13.86 -1.01
C GLU A 73 -13.21 -12.62 -1.66
N ILE A 74 -13.62 -12.28 -2.89
CA ILE A 74 -13.20 -11.05 -3.58
C ILE A 74 -13.58 -9.84 -2.74
N HIS A 75 -14.86 -9.73 -2.35
CA HIS A 75 -15.36 -8.59 -1.59
C HIS A 75 -14.68 -8.46 -0.22
N SER A 76 -14.48 -9.57 0.51
CA SER A 76 -13.79 -9.57 1.79
C SER A 76 -12.34 -9.07 1.68
N ASN A 77 -11.62 -9.46 0.63
CA ASN A 77 -10.26 -8.98 0.41
C ASN A 77 -10.23 -7.54 -0.12
N ALA A 78 -11.25 -7.08 -0.82
CA ALA A 78 -11.42 -5.68 -1.21
C ALA A 78 -11.53 -4.75 0.01
N GLU A 79 -12.26 -5.16 1.05
CA GLU A 79 -12.33 -4.39 2.31
C GLU A 79 -10.96 -4.29 3.01
N LYS A 80 -10.15 -5.36 2.98
CA LYS A 80 -8.76 -5.32 3.47
C LYS A 80 -7.91 -4.37 2.65
N LEU A 81 -8.04 -4.38 1.32
CA LEU A 81 -7.35 -3.45 0.43
C LEU A 81 -7.76 -1.99 0.70
N LYS A 82 -9.05 -1.73 0.97
CA LYS A 82 -9.55 -0.41 1.34
C LYS A 82 -8.93 0.10 2.64
N ILE A 83 -8.79 -0.77 3.65
CA ILE A 83 -8.08 -0.45 4.89
C ILE A 83 -6.60 -0.14 4.58
N ALA A 84 -5.94 -1.00 3.79
CA ALA A 84 -4.54 -0.80 3.45
C ALA A 84 -4.32 0.49 2.62
N TYR A 85 -5.25 0.85 1.74
CA TYR A 85 -5.24 2.13 1.03
C TYR A 85 -5.27 3.31 1.99
N ARG A 86 -6.09 3.25 3.05
CA ARG A 86 -6.10 4.28 4.09
C ARG A 86 -4.78 4.31 4.84
N ASP A 87 -4.19 3.15 5.13
CA ASP A 87 -2.92 3.02 5.81
C ASP A 87 -1.73 3.62 5.03
N VAL A 88 -1.84 3.75 3.70
CA VAL A 88 -0.87 4.54 2.91
C VAL A 88 -0.84 5.99 3.38
N GLY A 89 -2.00 6.56 3.74
CA GLY A 89 -2.09 7.88 4.35
C GLY A 89 -1.34 7.97 5.68
N ASP A 90 -1.41 6.93 6.50
CA ASP A 90 -0.67 6.86 7.75
C ASP A 90 0.85 6.74 7.52
N VAL A 91 1.28 6.04 6.47
CA VAL A 91 2.69 6.02 6.05
C VAL A 91 3.13 7.44 5.67
N CYS A 92 2.34 8.15 4.87
CA CYS A 92 2.61 9.54 4.53
C CYS A 92 2.72 10.42 5.78
N ASP A 93 1.81 10.28 6.75
CA ASP A 93 1.84 11.06 7.99
C ASP A 93 3.12 10.83 8.79
N ARG A 94 3.60 9.58 8.87
CA ARG A 94 4.88 9.28 9.54
C ARG A 94 6.07 9.88 8.78
N ILE A 95 6.06 9.86 7.44
CA ILE A 95 7.09 10.52 6.63
C ILE A 95 7.07 12.04 6.86
N LEU A 96 5.90 12.65 6.97
CA LEU A 96 5.76 14.09 7.24
C LEU A 96 6.30 14.46 8.62
N VAL A 97 6.01 13.67 9.65
CA VAL A 97 6.61 13.87 11.00
C VAL A 97 8.13 13.82 10.92
N LEU A 98 8.66 12.82 10.21
CA LEU A 98 10.10 12.64 10.04
C LEU A 98 10.75 13.80 9.26
N SER A 99 10.06 14.30 8.24
CA SER A 99 10.54 15.43 7.43
C SER A 99 10.52 16.73 8.23
N ALA A 100 9.46 16.95 9.00
CA ALA A 100 9.31 18.13 9.84
C ALA A 100 10.35 18.21 10.98
N SER A 101 10.78 17.08 11.56
CA SER A 101 11.81 17.07 12.60
C SER A 101 13.24 17.13 12.05
N ALA A 102 13.44 16.94 10.73
CA ALA A 102 14.77 16.87 10.12
C ALA A 102 15.66 18.10 10.41
N PRO A 103 15.16 19.35 10.33
CA PRO A 103 15.97 20.52 10.66
C PRO A 103 16.53 20.48 12.08
N GLU A 104 15.69 20.21 13.08
CA GLU A 104 16.11 20.16 14.48
C GLU A 104 17.08 18.99 14.73
N ASP A 105 16.71 17.79 14.26
CA ASP A 105 17.49 16.57 14.44
C ASP A 105 18.91 16.71 13.83
N TYR A 106 19.00 17.15 12.58
CA TYR A 106 20.28 17.31 11.92
C TYR A 106 21.06 18.51 12.43
N ASN A 107 20.42 19.62 12.79
CA ASN A 107 21.13 20.76 13.37
C ASN A 107 21.90 20.34 14.62
N LYS A 108 21.19 19.72 15.57
CA LYS A 108 21.78 19.26 16.82
C LYS A 108 22.87 18.21 16.59
N LEU A 109 22.64 17.29 15.65
CA LEU A 109 23.58 16.21 15.34
C LEU A 109 24.89 16.76 14.77
N PHE A 110 24.82 17.66 13.79
CA PHE A 110 26.00 18.26 13.19
C PHE A 110 26.75 19.18 14.17
N ASP A 111 26.03 19.91 15.03
CA ASP A 111 26.65 20.78 16.03
C ASP A 111 27.43 19.96 17.07
N ASP A 112 26.84 18.88 17.59
CA ASP A 112 27.52 18.00 18.55
C ASP A 112 28.66 17.21 17.90
N LEU A 113 28.51 16.77 16.65
CA LEU A 113 29.62 16.19 15.89
C LEU A 113 30.76 17.21 15.74
N ALA A 114 30.48 18.46 15.37
CA ALA A 114 31.49 19.49 15.20
C ALA A 114 32.29 19.75 16.50
N ARG A 115 31.60 19.80 17.64
CA ARG A 115 32.22 19.94 18.96
C ARG A 115 33.10 18.73 19.32
N LEU A 116 32.64 17.52 18.98
CA LEU A 116 33.37 16.28 19.22
C LEU A 116 34.68 16.22 18.41
N TYR A 117 34.67 16.64 17.14
CA TYR A 117 35.88 16.64 16.30
C TYR A 117 36.91 17.70 16.66
N LYS A 118 36.46 18.81 17.27
CA LYS A 118 37.33 19.91 17.71
C LYS A 118 37.84 19.75 19.15
N ASP A 119 37.48 18.67 19.84
CA ASP A 119 37.87 18.41 21.23
C ASP A 119 37.41 19.52 22.19
N GLU A 120 36.24 20.11 21.95
CA GLU A 120 35.79 21.33 22.64
C GLU A 120 35.17 21.07 24.03
N SER A 121 34.89 19.82 24.42
CA SER A 121 34.28 19.51 25.73
C SER A 121 34.47 18.04 26.14
N ASP A 122 33.73 17.58 27.15
CA ASP A 122 33.66 16.17 27.54
C ASP A 122 33.22 15.29 26.35
N ASN A 123 34.21 14.70 25.67
CA ASN A 123 34.01 13.88 24.49
C ASN A 123 33.16 12.65 24.76
N GLU A 124 33.15 12.12 25.99
CA GLU A 124 32.31 10.97 26.33
C GLU A 124 30.84 11.38 26.41
N ALA A 125 30.55 12.51 27.08
CA ALA A 125 29.21 13.09 27.11
C ALA A 125 28.71 13.49 25.71
N LEU A 126 29.56 14.10 24.88
CA LEU A 126 29.22 14.43 23.48
C LEU A 126 28.94 13.19 22.64
N ARG A 127 29.76 12.13 22.74
CA ARG A 127 29.52 10.87 22.03
C ARG A 127 28.17 10.27 22.42
N LYS A 128 27.85 10.29 23.71
CA LYS A 128 26.54 9.84 24.19
C LYS A 128 25.41 10.67 23.58
N SER A 129 25.53 12.01 23.57
CA SER A 129 24.54 12.91 22.95
C SER A 129 24.34 12.63 21.46
N VAL A 130 25.42 12.48 20.69
CA VAL A 130 25.36 12.16 19.26
C VAL A 130 24.65 10.83 19.02
N LYS A 131 24.98 9.79 19.80
CA LYS A 131 24.32 8.48 19.69
C LYS A 131 22.83 8.56 20.01
N GLU A 132 22.46 9.25 21.09
CA GLU A 132 21.05 9.42 21.47
C GLU A 132 20.24 10.11 20.36
N GLN A 133 20.83 11.07 19.66
CA GLN A 133 20.19 11.74 18.52
C GLN A 133 20.04 10.83 17.31
N ILE A 134 21.07 10.04 16.98
CA ILE A 134 21.00 9.03 15.92
C ILE A 134 19.92 7.98 16.26
N ASP A 135 19.91 7.48 17.50
CA ASP A 135 18.95 6.49 17.98
C ASP A 135 17.50 7.04 17.93
N ALA A 136 17.30 8.32 18.28
CA ALA A 136 16.00 8.98 18.16
C ALA A 136 15.52 9.06 16.70
N ARG A 137 16.41 9.45 15.78
CA ARG A 137 16.10 9.50 14.34
C ARG A 137 15.82 8.10 13.78
N LEU A 138 16.60 7.10 14.18
CA LEU A 138 16.40 5.68 13.85
C LEU A 138 15.04 5.17 14.33
N ALA A 139 14.59 5.56 15.51
CA ALA A 139 13.26 5.19 16.00
C ALA A 139 12.15 5.72 15.09
N GLY A 140 12.28 6.95 14.59
CA GLY A 140 11.36 7.52 13.60
C GLY A 140 11.39 6.78 12.26
N ILE A 141 12.59 6.46 11.76
CA ILE A 141 12.79 5.69 10.51
C ILE A 141 12.18 4.29 10.61
N ASN A 142 12.44 3.58 11.70
CA ASN A 142 11.87 2.26 11.97
C ASN A 142 10.35 2.28 12.04
N ASN A 143 9.78 3.37 12.56
CA ASN A 143 8.35 3.58 12.62
C ASN A 143 7.73 3.68 11.21
N VAL A 144 8.34 4.47 10.32
CA VAL A 144 7.93 4.53 8.90
C VAL A 144 8.09 3.16 8.24
N SER A 145 9.24 2.52 8.42
CA SER A 145 9.58 1.24 7.79
C SER A 145 8.59 0.13 8.17
N THR A 146 8.26 0.03 9.47
CA THR A 146 7.33 -0.97 9.99
C THR A 146 5.94 -0.77 9.40
N LYS A 147 5.42 0.46 9.40
CA LYS A 147 4.09 0.75 8.86
C LYS A 147 4.06 0.52 7.35
N ALA A 148 5.04 1.01 6.59
CA ALA A 148 5.11 0.83 5.15
C ALA A 148 5.19 -0.65 4.75
N THR A 149 6.01 -1.44 5.47
CA THR A 149 6.13 -2.89 5.25
C THR A 149 4.81 -3.62 5.52
N ALA A 150 4.15 -3.31 6.64
CA ALA A 150 2.87 -3.90 6.98
C ALA A 150 1.77 -3.54 5.95
N THR A 151 1.68 -2.27 5.56
CA THR A 151 0.72 -1.80 4.55
C THR A 151 0.96 -2.48 3.20
N ARG A 152 2.22 -2.57 2.75
CA ARG A 152 2.58 -3.28 1.50
C ARG A 152 2.18 -4.76 1.57
N ALA A 153 2.45 -5.42 2.70
CA ALA A 153 2.12 -6.84 2.86
C ALA A 153 0.61 -7.09 2.75
N ILE A 154 -0.23 -6.25 3.35
CA ILE A 154 -1.68 -6.36 3.23
C ILE A 154 -2.11 -6.14 1.77
N LEU A 155 -1.61 -5.08 1.10
CA LEU A 155 -1.94 -4.81 -0.30
C LEU A 155 -1.56 -5.98 -1.21
N ALA A 156 -0.37 -6.56 -1.02
CA ALA A 156 0.12 -7.66 -1.85
C ALA A 156 -0.72 -8.93 -1.61
N ASN A 157 -0.84 -9.36 -0.36
CA ASN A 157 -1.56 -10.58 -0.01
C ASN A 157 -3.04 -10.52 -0.42
N SER A 158 -3.70 -9.37 -0.24
CA SER A 158 -5.10 -9.21 -0.64
C SER A 158 -5.26 -9.09 -2.16
N THR A 159 -4.30 -8.48 -2.88
CA THR A 159 -4.29 -8.49 -4.35
C THR A 159 -4.17 -9.92 -4.90
N ASP A 160 -3.25 -10.70 -4.34
CA ASP A 160 -3.04 -12.10 -4.75
C ASP A 160 -4.28 -12.95 -4.45
N ALA A 161 -4.90 -12.75 -3.28
CA ALA A 161 -6.13 -13.45 -2.91
C ALA A 161 -7.31 -13.10 -3.84
N VAL A 162 -7.48 -11.82 -4.22
CA VAL A 162 -8.50 -11.41 -5.20
C VAL A 162 -8.21 -12.01 -6.57
N THR A 163 -6.94 -12.04 -7.00
CA THR A 163 -6.55 -12.64 -8.28
C THR A 163 -6.93 -14.12 -8.32
N LEU A 164 -6.57 -14.86 -7.26
CA LEU A 164 -6.92 -16.27 -7.14
C LEU A 164 -8.44 -16.50 -7.14
N ALA A 165 -9.18 -15.75 -6.32
CA ALA A 165 -10.63 -15.88 -6.24
C ALA A 165 -11.31 -15.51 -7.57
N GLN A 166 -10.80 -14.50 -8.28
CA GLN A 166 -11.27 -14.14 -9.63
C GLN A 166 -11.06 -15.28 -10.62
N ASP A 167 -9.88 -15.90 -10.62
CA ASP A 167 -9.57 -16.99 -11.55
C ASP A 167 -10.41 -18.24 -11.24
N GLN A 168 -10.62 -18.53 -9.95
CA GLN A 168 -11.52 -19.60 -9.53
C GLN A 168 -12.97 -19.31 -9.90
N LEU A 169 -13.43 -18.07 -9.72
CA LEU A 169 -14.76 -17.63 -10.14
C LEU A 169 -14.96 -17.79 -11.66
N LYS A 170 -13.96 -17.40 -12.46
CA LYS A 170 -13.96 -17.61 -13.91
C LYS A 170 -14.03 -19.09 -14.27
N HIS A 171 -13.26 -19.92 -13.58
CA HIS A 171 -13.25 -21.37 -13.80
C HIS A 171 -14.63 -21.99 -13.53
N VAL A 172 -15.21 -21.73 -12.36
CA VAL A 172 -16.54 -22.28 -12.01
C VAL A 172 -17.65 -21.71 -12.89
N GLY A 173 -17.59 -20.41 -13.22
CA GLY A 173 -18.55 -19.77 -14.11
C GLY A 173 -18.56 -20.36 -15.53
N ALA A 174 -17.39 -20.76 -16.04
CA ALA A 174 -17.28 -21.45 -17.32
C ALA A 174 -17.90 -22.86 -17.29
N GLN A 175 -17.84 -23.54 -16.14
CA GLN A 175 -18.37 -24.90 -15.94
C GLN A 175 -19.88 -24.96 -15.70
N LEU A 176 -20.55 -23.82 -15.52
CA LEU A 176 -22.00 -23.77 -15.35
C LEU A 176 -22.72 -24.39 -16.57
N ASN A 177 -23.40 -25.52 -16.33
CA ASN A 177 -24.14 -26.25 -17.35
C ASN A 177 -25.53 -25.64 -17.53
N THR A 178 -25.67 -24.76 -18.53
CA THR A 178 -26.92 -24.04 -18.80
C THR A 178 -28.09 -24.95 -19.14
N GLU A 179 -27.86 -26.11 -19.76
CA GLU A 179 -28.92 -27.07 -20.08
C GLU A 179 -29.45 -27.73 -18.80
N ALA A 180 -28.56 -28.18 -17.91
CA ALA A 180 -28.96 -28.75 -16.64
C ALA A 180 -29.68 -27.72 -15.74
N ILE A 181 -29.18 -26.49 -15.72
CA ILE A 181 -29.81 -25.37 -15.00
C ILE A 181 -31.20 -25.07 -15.57
N TYR A 182 -31.35 -25.01 -16.90
CA TYR A 182 -32.64 -24.78 -17.54
C TYR A 182 -33.66 -25.86 -17.21
N ARG A 183 -33.26 -27.14 -17.18
CA ARG A 183 -34.13 -28.26 -16.76
C ARG A 183 -34.60 -28.12 -15.32
N ARG A 184 -33.73 -27.75 -14.39
CA ARG A 184 -34.11 -27.50 -12.99
C ARG A 184 -35.10 -26.35 -12.87
N LEU A 185 -34.92 -25.29 -13.64
CA LEU A 185 -35.88 -24.18 -13.70
C LEU A 185 -37.24 -24.63 -14.25
N LEU A 186 -37.26 -25.47 -15.30
CA LEU A 186 -38.49 -26.07 -15.83
C LEU A 186 -39.22 -26.90 -14.76
N GLU A 187 -38.50 -27.78 -14.05
CA GLU A 187 -39.06 -28.64 -13.01
C GLU A 187 -39.64 -27.84 -11.84
N ALA A 188 -38.98 -26.75 -11.44
CA ALA A 188 -39.39 -25.95 -10.29
C ALA A 188 -40.53 -24.96 -10.58
N PHE A 189 -40.58 -24.39 -11.80
CA PHE A 189 -41.41 -23.22 -12.08
C PHE A 189 -42.47 -23.43 -13.15
N MET A 190 -42.57 -24.59 -13.81
CA MET A 190 -43.65 -24.84 -14.77
C MET A 190 -45.03 -24.71 -14.08
N PRO A 191 -46.03 -24.05 -14.69
CA PRO A 191 -46.08 -23.51 -16.06
C PRO A 191 -45.64 -22.05 -16.24
N ASP A 192 -44.98 -21.41 -15.26
CA ASP A 192 -44.51 -20.02 -15.34
C ASP A 192 -43.29 -19.84 -16.26
N MET A 193 -43.55 -19.83 -17.56
CA MET A 193 -42.52 -19.69 -18.60
C MET A 193 -41.80 -18.34 -18.56
N VAL A 194 -42.44 -17.28 -18.04
CA VAL A 194 -41.83 -15.94 -17.92
C VAL A 194 -40.71 -15.99 -16.87
N LYS A 195 -40.99 -16.60 -15.72
CA LYS A 195 -40.03 -16.76 -14.65
C LYS A 195 -38.86 -17.68 -15.02
N ILE A 196 -39.14 -18.76 -15.75
CA ILE A 196 -38.10 -19.64 -16.29
C ILE A 196 -37.17 -18.86 -17.23
N ALA A 197 -37.73 -18.10 -18.17
CA ALA A 197 -36.95 -17.32 -19.12
C ALA A 197 -36.10 -16.24 -18.43
N MET A 198 -36.67 -15.53 -17.46
CA MET A 198 -35.96 -14.50 -16.69
C MET A 198 -34.75 -15.07 -15.95
N ASN A 199 -34.91 -16.18 -15.23
CA ASN A 199 -33.82 -16.78 -14.45
C ASN A 199 -32.75 -17.42 -15.36
N ASN A 200 -33.15 -18.00 -16.50
CA ASN A 200 -32.18 -18.47 -17.48
C ASN A 200 -31.37 -17.31 -18.09
N PHE A 201 -32.01 -16.15 -18.31
CA PHE A 201 -31.31 -14.94 -18.74
C PHE A 201 -30.33 -14.44 -17.66
N ALA A 202 -30.74 -14.41 -16.38
CA ALA A 202 -29.89 -14.03 -15.26
C ALA A 202 -28.60 -14.88 -15.19
N ILE A 203 -28.71 -16.21 -15.36
CA ILE A 203 -27.55 -17.12 -15.40
C ILE A 203 -26.59 -16.76 -16.55
N ASN A 204 -27.12 -16.49 -17.74
CA ASN A 204 -26.28 -16.13 -18.89
C ASN A 204 -25.61 -14.77 -18.71
N MET A 205 -26.33 -13.78 -18.16
CA MET A 205 -25.76 -12.47 -17.81
C MET A 205 -24.63 -12.61 -16.80
N MET A 206 -24.85 -13.37 -15.73
CA MET A 206 -23.83 -13.65 -14.72
C MET A 206 -22.60 -14.34 -15.32
N ARG A 207 -22.79 -15.36 -16.17
CA ARG A 207 -21.66 -16.04 -16.84
C ARG A 207 -20.87 -15.09 -17.73
N ALA A 208 -21.56 -14.25 -18.50
CA ALA A 208 -20.91 -13.25 -19.35
C ALA A 208 -20.12 -12.24 -18.51
N TRP A 209 -20.71 -11.76 -17.41
CA TRP A 209 -20.07 -10.86 -16.46
C TRP A 209 -18.81 -11.51 -15.86
N ILE A 210 -18.92 -12.73 -15.31
CA ILE A 210 -17.79 -13.50 -14.74
C ILE A 210 -16.67 -13.66 -15.78
N GLY A 211 -17.01 -13.96 -17.04
CA GLY A 211 -16.02 -14.12 -18.11
C GLY A 211 -15.21 -12.84 -18.40
N GLN A 212 -15.75 -11.67 -18.09
CA GLN A 212 -15.19 -10.37 -18.43
C GLN A 212 -14.55 -9.63 -17.25
N ILE A 213 -14.78 -10.06 -15.99
CA ILE A 213 -14.24 -9.34 -14.84
C ILE A 213 -12.71 -9.30 -14.88
N GLN A 214 -12.17 -8.12 -14.61
CA GLN A 214 -10.74 -7.88 -14.38
C GLN A 214 -10.63 -6.88 -13.25
N LEU A 215 -10.23 -7.35 -12.08
CA LEU A 215 -10.35 -6.62 -10.83
C LEU A 215 -9.02 -6.02 -10.38
N THR A 216 -7.88 -6.65 -10.71
CA THR A 216 -6.57 -6.33 -10.13
C THR A 216 -5.65 -5.50 -11.03
N ASP A 217 -6.08 -5.13 -12.25
CA ASP A 217 -5.27 -4.37 -13.22
C ASP A 217 -4.73 -3.04 -12.66
N GLY A 218 -5.42 -2.42 -11.70
CA GLY A 218 -5.04 -1.15 -11.09
C GLY A 218 -4.11 -1.24 -9.87
N THR A 219 -3.70 -2.43 -9.42
CA THR A 219 -2.98 -2.59 -8.14
C THR A 219 -1.46 -2.69 -8.28
N ALA A 220 -0.96 -3.14 -9.44
CA ALA A 220 0.46 -3.50 -9.60
C ALA A 220 1.42 -2.30 -9.43
N ALA A 221 1.09 -1.14 -10.00
CA ALA A 221 1.95 0.03 -9.96
C ALA A 221 2.13 0.57 -8.53
N SER A 222 1.05 0.68 -7.77
CA SER A 222 1.08 1.16 -6.38
C SER A 222 1.83 0.20 -5.45
N LEU A 223 1.73 -1.11 -5.68
CA LEU A 223 2.53 -2.13 -4.97
C LEU A 223 4.04 -1.95 -5.20
N VAL A 224 4.45 -1.74 -6.45
CA VAL A 224 5.85 -1.50 -6.81
C VAL A 224 6.37 -0.21 -6.17
N GLU A 225 5.56 0.85 -6.19
CA GLU A 225 5.94 2.14 -5.57
C GLU A 225 6.06 2.05 -4.05
N LEU A 226 5.14 1.35 -3.36
CA LEU A 226 5.30 1.10 -1.93
C LEU A 226 6.51 0.23 -1.62
N GLN A 227 6.84 -0.75 -2.46
CA GLN A 227 8.07 -1.52 -2.30
C GLN A 227 9.31 -0.62 -2.42
N LYS A 228 9.32 0.34 -3.34
CA LYS A 228 10.40 1.33 -3.44
C LYS A 228 10.45 2.20 -2.19
N ALA A 229 9.32 2.66 -1.67
CA ALA A 229 9.28 3.42 -0.42
C ALA A 229 9.85 2.62 0.77
N VAL A 230 9.52 1.33 0.90
CA VAL A 230 10.10 0.45 1.92
C VAL A 230 11.62 0.35 1.78
N GLY A 231 12.11 0.11 0.56
CA GLY A 231 13.55 0.05 0.29
C GLY A 231 14.27 1.37 0.61
N ALA A 232 13.65 2.49 0.24
CA ALA A 232 14.19 3.82 0.50
C ALA A 232 14.33 4.14 1.99
N VAL A 233 13.38 3.70 2.82
CA VAL A 233 13.48 3.89 4.27
C VAL A 233 14.62 3.05 4.86
N ALA A 234 14.82 1.83 4.35
CA ALA A 234 15.95 0.97 4.76
C ALA A 234 17.32 1.57 4.37
N GLU A 235 17.40 2.29 3.26
CA GLU A 235 18.62 3.02 2.89
C GLU A 235 18.99 4.10 3.91
N ILE A 236 18.01 4.88 4.38
CA ILE A 236 18.25 5.92 5.39
C ILE A 236 18.62 5.29 6.75
N ASP A 237 18.01 4.15 7.10
CA ASP A 237 18.37 3.36 8.28
C ASP A 237 19.84 2.92 8.24
N MET A 238 20.30 2.38 7.11
CA MET A 238 21.70 1.97 6.92
C MET A 238 22.68 3.13 7.03
N ASP A 239 22.33 4.31 6.52
CA ASP A 239 23.15 5.52 6.68
C ASP A 239 23.30 5.89 8.16
N LEU A 240 22.19 5.92 8.90
CA LEU A 240 22.21 6.27 10.34
C LEU A 240 22.96 5.23 11.18
N ILE A 241 22.81 3.94 10.89
CA ILE A 241 23.59 2.87 11.54
C ILE A 241 25.08 3.03 11.24
N SER A 242 25.42 3.34 9.99
CA SER A 242 26.81 3.56 9.57
C SER A 242 27.41 4.77 10.30
N LEU A 243 26.65 5.85 10.44
CA LEU A 243 27.06 7.03 11.21
C LEU A 243 27.28 6.67 12.69
N ARG A 244 26.34 5.93 13.29
CA ARG A 244 26.42 5.48 14.68
C ARG A 244 27.69 4.68 14.93
N LYS A 245 27.97 3.71 14.05
CA LYS A 245 29.17 2.87 14.10
C LYS A 245 30.44 3.71 13.91
N TYR A 246 30.43 4.66 13.00
CA TYR A 246 31.56 5.57 12.81
C TYR A 246 31.88 6.36 14.09
N VAL A 247 30.87 6.90 14.77
CA VAL A 247 31.02 7.64 16.04
C VAL A 247 31.51 6.73 17.18
N GLU A 248 31.21 5.44 17.11
CA GLU A 248 31.71 4.42 18.05
C GLU A 248 33.18 4.10 17.84
N GLU A 249 33.61 3.96 16.58
CA GLU A 249 34.93 3.44 16.22
C GLU A 249 35.98 4.54 16.05
N ASN A 250 35.59 5.76 15.66
CA ASN A 250 36.51 6.86 15.40
C ASN A 250 36.50 7.88 16.53
N THR A 251 37.61 7.92 17.27
CA THR A 251 37.73 8.63 18.56
C THR A 251 38.74 9.78 18.55
N SER A 252 39.50 9.96 17.47
CA SER A 252 40.56 10.97 17.42
C SER A 252 40.03 12.30 16.87
N PRO A 253 40.33 13.44 17.52
CA PRO A 253 40.14 14.77 16.92
C PRO A 253 40.84 14.82 15.55
N GLY A 254 40.16 15.38 14.54
CA GLY A 254 40.64 15.35 13.17
C GLY A 254 39.63 15.87 12.15
N PRO A 255 40.02 16.01 10.88
CA PRO A 255 39.11 16.43 9.81
C PRO A 255 37.97 15.42 9.69
N SER A 256 36.74 15.92 9.79
CA SER A 256 35.55 15.08 9.78
C SER A 256 35.05 14.87 8.35
N PRO A 257 35.05 13.63 7.83
CA PRO A 257 34.49 13.35 6.52
C PRO A 257 32.96 13.54 6.48
N ILE A 258 32.31 13.63 7.64
CA ILE A 258 30.85 13.80 7.78
C ILE A 258 30.48 15.27 7.89
N LEU A 259 31.33 16.14 8.45
CA LEU A 259 31.08 17.59 8.44
C LEU A 259 31.22 18.19 7.04
N ASP A 260 31.93 17.52 6.14
CA ASP A 260 32.01 17.88 4.72
C ASP A 260 30.68 17.60 3.97
N LEU A 261 29.71 16.93 4.60
CA LEU A 261 28.36 16.81 4.06
C LEU A 261 27.73 18.19 3.95
N GLN A 262 27.09 18.45 2.82
CA GLN A 262 26.33 19.67 2.62
C GLN A 262 25.02 19.59 3.42
N LYS A 263 25.09 19.94 4.71
CA LYS A 263 23.93 20.04 5.63
C LYS A 263 22.75 20.77 4.98
N GLY A 264 23.02 21.85 4.24
CA GLY A 264 21.99 22.57 3.47
C GLY A 264 21.26 21.68 2.46
N ASN A 265 21.97 20.87 1.66
CA ASN A 265 21.38 19.93 0.72
C ASN A 265 20.57 18.83 1.41
N ILE A 266 21.02 18.32 2.57
CA ILE A 266 20.25 17.34 3.36
C ILE A 266 18.91 17.96 3.77
N LEU A 267 18.93 19.14 4.37
CA LEU A 267 17.73 19.82 4.85
C LEU A 267 16.79 20.19 3.70
N GLU A 268 17.32 20.71 2.59
CA GLU A 268 16.54 21.03 1.39
C GLU A 268 15.80 19.79 0.86
N LYS A 269 16.46 18.63 0.75
CA LYS A 269 15.81 17.40 0.28
C LYS A 269 14.73 16.88 1.24
N TRP A 270 14.89 17.04 2.55
CA TRP A 270 13.84 16.70 3.51
C TRP A 270 12.64 17.65 3.41
N GLU A 271 12.87 18.94 3.18
CA GLU A 271 11.82 19.92 2.94
C GLU A 271 11.06 19.63 1.63
N ASP A 272 11.78 19.31 0.56
CA ASP A 272 11.18 18.93 -0.73
C ASP A 272 10.33 17.65 -0.60
N LEU A 273 10.79 16.68 0.19
CA LEU A 273 10.00 15.49 0.51
C LEU A 273 8.70 15.85 1.25
N ASP A 274 8.76 16.72 2.27
CA ASP A 274 7.56 17.17 2.99
C ASP A 274 6.53 17.77 2.02
N LYS A 275 6.96 18.65 1.12
CA LYS A 275 6.10 19.28 0.11
C LYS A 275 5.43 18.25 -0.80
N GLU A 276 6.21 17.33 -1.38
CA GLU A 276 5.68 16.36 -2.33
C GLU A 276 4.81 15.30 -1.65
N VAL A 277 5.11 14.89 -0.42
CA VAL A 277 4.25 13.96 0.35
C VAL A 277 2.93 14.63 0.72
N ARG A 278 2.93 15.90 1.14
CA ARG A 278 1.69 16.65 1.39
C ARG A 278 0.82 16.74 0.14
N LYS A 279 1.43 17.06 -0.99
CA LYS A 279 0.75 17.15 -2.29
C LYS A 279 0.20 15.80 -2.74
N PHE A 280 0.95 14.71 -2.56
CA PHE A 280 0.44 13.36 -2.85
C PHE A 280 -0.75 13.03 -1.95
N LYS A 281 -0.60 13.20 -0.63
CA LYS A 281 -1.64 12.86 0.34
C LYS A 281 -2.92 13.66 0.11
N SER A 282 -2.81 14.98 -0.05
CA SER A 282 -3.96 15.85 -0.23
C SER A 282 -4.75 15.53 -1.50
N ASN A 283 -4.07 15.23 -2.61
CA ASN A 283 -4.73 15.02 -3.90
C ASN A 283 -5.29 13.60 -4.08
N PHE A 284 -4.65 12.59 -3.49
CA PHE A 284 -4.93 11.20 -3.82
C PHE A 284 -5.41 10.36 -2.64
N ILE A 285 -5.09 10.73 -1.40
CA ILE A 285 -5.45 9.95 -0.22
C ILE A 285 -6.61 10.60 0.53
N ASP A 286 -6.51 11.88 0.83
CA ASP A 286 -7.48 12.59 1.68
C ASP A 286 -8.78 12.94 0.90
N THR A 287 -8.70 13.16 -0.41
CA THR A 287 -9.88 13.35 -1.29
C THR A 287 -10.85 12.18 -1.28
N VAL A 288 -10.36 11.00 -0.93
CA VAL A 288 -11.13 9.74 -0.92
C VAL A 288 -11.78 9.48 0.45
N ARG A 289 -11.40 10.24 1.49
CA ARG A 289 -11.94 10.12 2.85
C ARG A 289 -13.11 11.08 3.13
N ALA A 290 -13.32 12.09 2.28
CA ALA A 290 -14.43 13.06 2.34
C ALA A 290 -15.68 12.52 1.63
#